data_AF-A0A0E0QZK9-F1
#
_entry.id   AF-A0A0E0QZK9-F1
#
_cell.length_a   1.000
_cell.length_b   1.000
_cell.length_c   1.000
_cell.angle_alpha   90.00
_cell.angle_beta   90.00
_cell.angle_gamma   90.00
#
_symmetry.space_group_name_H-M   'P 1'
#
loop_
_entity.id
_entity.type
_entity.pdbx_description
1 polymer ?
#
loop_
_entity_poly.entity_id
_entity_poly.type
_entity_poly.pdbx_seq_one_letter_code
_entity_poly.pdbx_strand_id
1 'polypeptide(L)'
;MLLIRRIVATVGEATMDLPFHSHNKNIMPLIPFSVPPHMEQPEAPLTAEEREKKIREQIEYYFSENNLCSDVYLKGWMNQQGWVPLTLVAGFPRVQALTTDYETVQRSVLSSTGVELQDSKIRRRMGWEKYILPISFTHEG
;
A
#
# COMPACT_ATOMS: atom_id res chain seq x y z
N MET A 1 -21.11 -57.01 -16.75
CA MET A 1 -21.90 -56.14 -17.64
C MET A 1 -20.96 -55.48 -18.65
N LEU A 2 -21.10 -55.86 -19.93
CA LEU A 2 -20.68 -55.19 -21.19
C LEU A 2 -19.66 -54.02 -21.11
N LEU A 3 -18.45 -54.16 -21.69
CA LEU A 3 -18.05 -53.88 -23.09
C LEU A 3 -17.60 -52.42 -23.29
N ILE A 4 -16.29 -52.12 -23.23
CA ILE A 4 -15.34 -51.91 -24.37
C ILE A 4 -15.80 -50.90 -25.43
N ARG A 5 -14.97 -49.86 -25.66
CA ARG A 5 -14.53 -49.26 -26.96
C ARG A 5 -13.68 -48.01 -26.64
N ARG A 6 -12.33 -48.02 -26.65
CA ARG A 6 -11.35 -47.93 -27.76
C ARG A 6 -11.71 -46.94 -28.88
N ILE A 7 -10.79 -46.00 -29.15
CA ILE A 7 -10.24 -45.45 -30.44
C ILE A 7 -9.40 -44.20 -30.02
N VAL A 8 -8.05 -44.21 -29.98
CA VAL A 8 -7.03 -44.03 -31.05
C VAL A 8 -7.23 -42.70 -31.82
N ALA A 9 -6.32 -41.71 -31.79
CA ALA A 9 -5.01 -41.62 -32.47
C ALA A 9 -4.21 -40.46 -31.84
N THR A 10 -2.92 -40.60 -31.45
CA THR A 10 -1.68 -40.65 -32.26
C THR A 10 -1.31 -39.32 -32.95
N VAL A 11 -0.30 -38.68 -32.34
CA VAL A 11 0.94 -38.07 -32.87
C VAL A 11 0.85 -37.00 -33.98
N GLY A 12 1.50 -35.87 -33.68
CA GLY A 12 1.95 -34.89 -34.67
C GLY A 12 2.89 -33.86 -34.04
N GLU A 13 4.11 -34.29 -33.67
CA GLU A 13 5.26 -33.38 -33.53
C GLU A 13 5.53 -32.71 -34.89
N ALA A 14 5.75 -31.39 -34.91
CA ALA A 14 6.55 -30.76 -35.95
C ALA A 14 6.95 -29.35 -35.52
N THR A 15 8.23 -29.24 -35.15
CA THR A 15 9.08 -28.07 -35.30
C THR A 15 8.90 -27.42 -36.67
N MET A 16 8.96 -26.09 -36.76
CA MET A 16 9.93 -25.33 -37.56
C MET A 16 9.46 -23.91 -37.88
N ASP A 17 10.36 -22.99 -37.56
CA ASP A 17 10.80 -21.86 -38.38
C ASP A 17 9.82 -20.72 -38.69
N LEU A 18 10.12 -19.59 -38.05
CA LEU A 18 9.88 -18.25 -38.58
C LEU A 18 10.71 -18.04 -39.86
N PRO A 19 10.12 -17.52 -40.95
CA PRO A 19 10.87 -16.76 -41.93
C PRO A 19 10.42 -15.30 -41.94
N PHE A 20 11.37 -14.41 -41.67
CA PHE A 20 11.26 -12.97 -41.83
C PHE A 20 11.51 -12.62 -43.31
N HIS A 21 10.48 -12.23 -44.08
CA HIS A 21 10.58 -11.39 -45.29
C HIS A 21 9.16 -11.00 -45.76
N SER A 22 8.69 -9.78 -45.52
CA SER A 22 8.91 -8.53 -46.27
C SER A 22 7.98 -8.31 -47.47
N HIS A 23 7.34 -7.12 -47.47
CA HIS A 23 6.62 -6.42 -48.55
C HIS A 23 5.16 -6.80 -48.88
N ASN A 24 4.18 -6.09 -48.31
CA ASN A 24 3.24 -5.27 -49.10
C ASN A 24 2.21 -4.50 -48.22
N LYS A 25 2.26 -3.17 -48.33
CA LYS A 25 1.17 -2.18 -48.24
C LYS A 25 -0.26 -2.73 -48.40
N ASN A 26 -0.96 -2.95 -47.30
CA ASN A 26 -2.41 -2.82 -47.26
C ASN A 26 -2.87 -2.47 -45.84
N ILE A 27 -3.80 -1.53 -45.78
CA ILE A 27 -4.34 -0.83 -44.61
C ILE A 27 -4.82 -1.86 -43.57
N MET A 28 -4.23 -1.87 -42.37
CA MET A 28 -4.83 -2.59 -41.25
C MET A 28 -6.08 -1.83 -40.79
N PRO A 29 -7.26 -2.46 -40.71
CA PRO A 29 -8.41 -1.83 -40.09
C PRO A 29 -8.06 -1.59 -38.62
N LEU A 30 -8.24 -0.35 -38.14
CA LEU A 30 -8.28 -0.07 -36.71
C LEU A 30 -9.45 -0.86 -36.12
N ILE A 31 -9.17 -2.06 -35.63
CA ILE A 31 -10.09 -2.74 -34.73
C ILE A 31 -10.15 -1.84 -33.49
N PRO A 32 -11.32 -1.34 -33.06
CA PRO A 32 -11.40 -0.68 -31.78
C PRO A 32 -10.97 -1.71 -30.74
N PHE A 33 -9.82 -1.50 -30.11
CA PHE A 33 -9.43 -2.23 -28.91
C PHE A 33 -10.46 -1.86 -27.85
N SER A 34 -11.60 -2.56 -27.85
CA SER A 34 -12.46 -2.67 -26.67
C SER A 34 -11.61 -3.36 -25.63
N VAL A 35 -10.98 -2.55 -24.76
CA VAL A 35 -10.30 -3.03 -23.57
C VAL A 35 -11.31 -3.92 -22.83
N PRO A 36 -11.05 -5.21 -22.65
CA PRO A 36 -11.96 -6.07 -21.91
C PRO A 36 -12.16 -5.50 -20.51
N PRO A 37 -13.39 -5.36 -20.01
CA PRO A 37 -13.59 -5.06 -18.60
C PRO A 37 -13.02 -6.26 -17.85
N HIS A 38 -12.02 -6.04 -16.99
CA HIS A 38 -11.43 -7.04 -16.10
C HIS A 38 -10.20 -7.85 -16.59
N MET A 39 -9.35 -7.28 -17.45
CA MET A 39 -7.93 -7.65 -17.35
C MET A 39 -7.35 -7.02 -16.09
N GLU A 40 -7.23 -7.79 -15.01
CA GLU A 40 -6.38 -7.45 -13.87
C GLU A 40 -4.94 -7.34 -14.39
N GLN A 41 -4.54 -6.13 -14.79
CA GLN A 41 -3.14 -5.85 -15.11
C GLN A 41 -2.32 -6.13 -13.84
N PRO A 42 -1.16 -6.80 -13.93
CA PRO A 42 -0.24 -6.87 -12.82
C PRO A 42 0.05 -5.45 -12.35
N GLU A 43 -0.37 -5.10 -11.13
CA GLU A 43 -0.08 -3.80 -10.53
C GLU A 43 1.44 -3.61 -10.59
N ALA A 44 1.91 -2.59 -11.30
CA ALA A 44 3.33 -2.29 -11.36
C ALA A 44 3.86 -2.11 -9.92
N PRO A 45 5.09 -2.57 -9.60
CA PRO A 45 5.65 -2.38 -8.27
C PRO A 45 5.62 -0.91 -7.87
N LEU A 46 5.08 -0.60 -6.69
CA LEU A 46 5.05 0.76 -6.16
C LEU A 46 6.46 1.35 -6.13
N THR A 47 6.61 2.55 -6.69
CA THR A 47 7.85 3.31 -6.58
C THR A 47 8.13 3.68 -5.11
N ALA A 48 9.38 4.05 -4.80
CA ALA A 48 9.74 4.49 -3.45
C ALA A 48 8.95 5.72 -3.01
N GLU A 49 8.78 6.70 -3.91
CA GLU A 49 8.04 7.93 -3.64
C GLU A 49 6.54 7.67 -3.39
N GLU A 50 5.91 6.79 -4.18
CA GLU A 50 4.52 6.39 -3.95
C GLU A 50 4.35 5.65 -2.62
N ARG A 51 5.31 4.81 -2.26
CA ARG A 51 5.31 4.11 -0.96
C ARG A 51 5.39 5.09 0.19
N GLU A 52 6.32 6.03 0.15
CA GLU A 52 6.46 7.07 1.18
C GLU A 52 5.20 7.93 1.29
N LYS A 53 4.60 8.29 0.15
CA LYS A 53 3.32 8.99 0.12
C LYS A 53 2.23 8.19 0.83
N LYS A 54 2.08 6.90 0.52
CA LYS A 54 1.09 6.02 1.18
C LYS A 54 1.33 5.89 2.68
N ILE A 55 2.60 5.79 3.11
CA ILE A 55 2.96 5.74 4.54
C ILE A 55 2.54 7.04 5.22
N ARG A 56 2.87 8.19 4.62
CA ARG A 56 2.50 9.51 5.13
C ARG A 56 0.98 9.66 5.26
N GLU A 57 0.23 9.35 4.21
CA GLU A 57 -1.25 9.39 4.23
C GLU A 57 -1.82 8.50 5.34
N GLN A 58 -1.26 7.30 5.51
CA GLN A 58 -1.70 6.37 6.54
C GLN A 58 -1.43 6.89 7.96
N ILE A 59 -0.28 7.54 8.18
CA ILE A 59 0.05 8.15 9.46
C ILE A 59 -0.83 9.39 9.71
N GLU A 60 -1.01 10.26 8.72
CA GLU A 60 -1.90 11.42 8.82
C GLU A 60 -3.35 11.02 9.14
N TYR A 61 -3.81 9.87 8.61
CA TYR A 61 -5.11 9.32 8.96
C TYR A 61 -5.21 8.94 10.44
N TYR A 62 -4.20 8.27 11.01
CA TYR A 62 -4.21 7.94 12.45
C TYR A 62 -4.27 9.18 13.33
N PHE A 63 -3.59 10.25 12.92
CA PHE A 63 -3.61 11.54 13.61
C PHE A 63 -4.74 12.46 13.13
N SER A 64 -5.67 12.00 12.30
CA SER A 64 -6.83 12.79 11.85
C SER A 64 -7.81 13.03 12.99
N GLU A 65 -8.63 14.08 12.89
CA GLU A 65 -9.63 14.39 13.91
C GLU A 65 -10.66 13.25 14.04
N ASN A 66 -11.05 12.67 12.91
CA ASN A 66 -11.97 11.54 12.88
C ASN A 66 -11.44 10.32 13.64
N ASN A 67 -10.14 10.01 13.51
CA ASN A 67 -9.54 8.89 14.24
C ASN A 67 -9.31 9.25 15.72
N LEU A 68 -8.69 10.39 16.00
CA LEU A 68 -8.36 10.80 17.38
C LEU A 68 -9.59 11.08 18.26
N CYS A 69 -10.77 11.33 17.68
CA CYS A 69 -12.01 11.44 18.46
C CYS A 69 -12.38 10.11 19.17
N SER A 70 -12.11 8.96 18.55
CA SER A 70 -12.57 7.65 19.03
C SER A 70 -11.44 6.67 19.38
N ASP A 71 -10.24 6.86 18.86
CA ASP A 71 -9.11 5.95 19.05
C ASP A 71 -8.46 6.12 20.43
N VAL A 72 -9.02 5.44 21.43
CA VAL A 72 -8.51 5.45 22.81
C VAL A 72 -7.12 4.82 22.90
N TYR A 73 -6.79 3.86 22.02
CA TYR A 73 -5.50 3.21 22.04
C TYR A 73 -4.38 4.19 21.68
N LEU A 74 -4.50 4.90 20.55
CA LEU A 74 -3.52 5.90 20.17
C LEU A 74 -3.42 7.03 21.21
N LYS A 75 -4.57 7.48 21.74
CA LYS A 75 -4.61 8.51 22.80
C LYS A 75 -3.97 8.06 24.11
N GLY A 76 -4.07 6.79 24.46
CA GLY A 76 -3.42 6.22 25.66
C GLY A 76 -1.89 6.30 25.63
N TRP A 77 -1.32 6.43 24.43
CA TRP A 77 0.12 6.64 24.23
C TRP A 77 0.52 8.11 24.03
N MET A 78 -0.46 9.02 23.95
CA MET A 78 -0.17 10.46 23.90
C MET A 78 0.23 10.94 25.30
N ASN A 79 1.42 11.53 25.41
CA ASN A 79 1.80 12.21 26.65
C ASN A 79 1.05 13.55 26.80
N GLN A 80 1.31 14.29 27.89
CA GLN A 80 0.66 15.59 28.16
C GLN A 80 0.93 16.69 27.11
N GLN A 81 1.89 16.44 26.23
CA GLN A 81 2.21 17.31 25.11
C GLN A 81 1.72 16.71 23.79
N GLY A 82 0.98 15.61 23.78
CA GLY A 82 0.44 14.96 22.59
C GLY A 82 1.42 14.09 21.80
N TRP A 83 2.65 13.92 22.30
CA TRP A 83 3.68 13.12 21.64
C TRP A 83 3.44 11.63 21.84
N VAL A 84 3.66 10.88 20.77
CA VAL A 84 3.58 9.43 20.71
C VAL A 84 4.92 8.90 20.19
N PRO A 85 5.48 7.80 20.72
CA PRO A 85 6.69 7.19 20.16
C PRO A 85 6.51 6.81 18.69
N LEU A 86 7.43 7.21 17.80
CA LEU A 86 7.33 6.84 16.38
C LEU A 86 7.42 5.31 16.20
N THR A 87 8.17 4.64 17.07
CA THR A 87 8.28 3.17 17.09
C THR A 87 6.93 2.48 17.30
N LEU A 88 6.02 3.07 18.08
CA LEU A 88 4.66 2.55 18.24
C LEU A 88 3.90 2.61 16.91
N VAL A 89 3.91 3.78 16.25
CA VAL A 89 3.18 3.99 15.00
C VAL A 89 3.77 3.15 13.87
N ALA A 90 5.10 3.01 13.81
CA ALA A 90 5.78 2.10 12.88
C ALA A 90 5.39 0.62 13.11
N GLY A 91 4.95 0.27 14.32
CA GLY A 91 4.43 -1.05 14.67
C GLY A 91 2.98 -1.30 14.25
N PHE A 92 2.25 -0.29 13.75
CA PHE A 92 0.85 -0.47 13.38
C PHE A 92 0.72 -1.36 12.13
N PRO A 93 -0.24 -2.30 12.08
CA PRO A 93 -0.35 -3.26 10.99
C PRO A 93 -0.40 -2.64 9.59
N ARG A 94 -1.07 -1.48 9.43
CA ARG A 94 -1.16 -0.81 8.13
C ARG A 94 0.14 -0.12 7.72
N VAL A 95 0.95 0.34 8.68
CA VAL A 95 2.28 0.89 8.39
C VAL A 95 3.24 -0.25 8.06
N GLN A 96 3.21 -1.33 8.86
CA GLN A 96 4.02 -2.54 8.63
C GLN A 96 3.75 -3.20 7.28
N ALA A 97 2.51 -3.14 6.79
CA ALA A 97 2.15 -3.64 5.46
C ALA A 97 2.81 -2.82 4.31
N LEU A 98 3.17 -1.56 4.57
CA LEU A 98 3.82 -0.69 3.58
C LEU A 98 5.35 -0.74 3.70
N THR A 99 5.87 -0.79 4.93
CA THR A 99 7.30 -0.87 5.23
C THR A 99 7.56 -1.44 6.63
N THR A 100 8.67 -2.15 6.80
CA THR A 100 9.25 -2.49 8.10
C THR A 100 10.51 -1.69 8.42
N ASP A 101 10.95 -0.84 7.48
CA ASP A 101 12.11 0.02 7.64
C ASP A 101 11.73 1.32 8.37
N TYR A 102 12.37 1.55 9.51
CA TYR A 102 12.14 2.70 10.37
C TYR A 102 12.57 4.01 9.72
N GLU A 103 13.68 4.01 8.96
CA GLU A 103 14.17 5.21 8.28
C GLU A 103 13.19 5.69 7.22
N THR A 104 12.59 4.76 6.46
CA THR A 104 11.53 5.06 5.52
C THR A 104 10.31 5.69 6.20
N VAL A 105 9.90 5.20 7.38
CA VAL A 105 8.82 5.83 8.17
C VAL A 105 9.20 7.25 8.58
N GLN A 106 10.40 7.47 9.11
CA GLN A 106 10.89 8.80 9.48
C GLN A 106 10.87 9.76 8.29
N ARG A 107 11.44 9.36 7.16
CA ARG A 107 11.52 10.19 5.94
C ARG A 107 10.13 10.52 5.39
N SER A 108 9.21 9.58 5.44
CA SER A 108 7.82 9.78 5.01
C SER A 108 7.11 10.87 5.81
N VAL A 109 7.37 10.98 7.12
CA VAL A 109 6.69 11.95 7.99
C VAL A 109 7.34 13.34 7.98
N LEU A 110 8.61 13.47 7.60
CA LEU A 110 9.30 14.77 7.54
C LEU A 110 8.63 15.75 6.56
N SER A 111 8.01 15.26 5.50
CA SER A 111 7.29 16.08 4.50
C SER A 111 5.81 16.31 4.82
N SER A 112 5.32 15.81 5.96
CA SER A 112 3.92 15.96 6.35
C SER A 112 3.59 17.36 6.86
N THR A 113 2.41 17.84 6.50
CA THR A 113 1.83 19.08 7.04
C THR A 113 0.88 18.82 8.20
N GLY A 114 0.34 17.59 8.32
CA GLY A 114 -0.63 17.21 9.37
C GLY A 114 0.03 16.76 10.68
N VAL A 115 1.23 16.20 10.60
CA VAL A 115 1.99 15.72 11.76
C VAL A 115 3.38 16.35 11.80
N GLU A 116 4.02 16.28 12.96
CA GLU A 116 5.38 16.73 13.17
C GLU A 116 6.19 15.66 13.92
N LEU A 117 7.50 15.65 13.66
CA LEU A 117 8.45 14.70 14.23
C LEU A 117 9.47 15.47 15.09
N GLN A 118 9.66 15.06 16.34
CA GLN A 118 10.66 15.58 17.26
C GLN A 118 11.20 14.46 18.15
N ASP A 119 12.52 14.32 18.27
CA ASP A 119 13.17 13.34 19.16
C ASP A 119 12.59 11.92 19.07
N SER A 120 12.40 11.43 17.83
CA SER A 120 11.79 10.13 17.53
C SER A 120 10.35 9.94 18.05
N LYS A 121 9.66 11.04 18.34
CA LYS A 121 8.25 11.10 18.69
C LYS A 121 7.48 11.88 17.64
N ILE A 122 6.22 11.51 17.45
CA ILE A 122 5.32 12.06 16.47
C ILE A 122 4.06 12.59 17.14
N ARG A 123 3.53 13.69 16.61
CA ARG A 123 2.31 14.34 17.12
C ARG A 123 1.55 15.00 15.98
N ARG A 124 0.23 15.16 16.12
CA ARG A 124 -0.58 16.03 15.25
C ARG A 124 -0.16 17.49 15.43
N ARG A 125 0.14 18.20 14.33
CA ARG A 125 0.68 19.57 14.39
C ARG A 125 -0.26 20.57 15.09
N MET A 126 -1.57 20.43 14.90
CA MET A 126 -2.58 21.38 15.42
C MET A 126 -3.73 20.65 16.12
N GLY A 127 -4.22 21.21 17.23
CA GLY A 127 -5.42 20.73 17.91
C GLY A 127 -5.26 19.39 18.64
N TRP A 128 -4.02 18.97 18.89
CA TRP A 128 -3.68 17.75 19.64
C TRP A 128 -4.18 17.82 21.09
N GLU A 129 -4.31 19.02 21.65
CA GLU A 129 -4.69 19.32 23.03
C GLU A 129 -6.07 18.74 23.38
N LYS A 130 -6.97 18.67 22.39
CA LYS A 130 -8.34 18.15 22.54
C LYS A 130 -8.39 16.65 22.80
N TYR A 131 -7.31 15.94 22.51
CA TYR A 131 -7.26 14.48 22.52
C TYR A 131 -6.41 13.92 23.67
N ILE A 132 -5.83 14.79 24.51
CA ILE A 132 -5.10 14.37 25.71
C ILE A 132 -6.07 13.72 26.70
N LEU A 133 -5.71 12.51 27.17
CA LEU A 133 -6.45 11.82 28.22
C LEU A 133 -5.97 12.29 29.61
N PRO A 134 -6.84 12.20 30.63
CA PRO A 134 -6.40 12.37 32.01
C PRO A 134 -5.26 11.41 32.34
N ILE A 135 -4.29 11.87 33.14
CA ILE A 135 -3.02 11.16 33.47
C ILE A 135 -3.27 9.73 33.96
N SER A 136 -4.40 9.47 34.63
CA SER A 136 -4.78 8.13 35.09
C SER A 136 -4.96 7.08 33.98
N PHE A 137 -4.98 7.49 32.72
CA PHE A 137 -5.21 6.63 31.55
C PHE A 137 -4.05 6.65 30.54
N THR A 138 -2.94 7.34 30.84
CA THR A 138 -1.80 7.45 29.93
C THR A 138 -0.70 6.46 30.31
N HIS A 139 -0.13 5.79 29.31
CA HIS A 139 1.07 4.98 29.48
C HIS A 139 2.29 5.91 29.59
N GLU A 140 2.67 6.26 30.82
CA GLU A 140 3.97 6.89 31.08
C GLU A 140 5.02 5.79 31.14
N GLY A 141 5.77 5.64 30.04
CA GLY A 141 6.95 4.79 29.94
C GLY A 141 8.22 5.60 30.13
#